data_AF-A0A3M1HM42-F1
#
_entry.id   AF-A0A3M1HM42-F1
#
_cell.length_a   1.000
_cell.length_b   1.000
_cell.length_c   1.000
_cell.angle_alpha   90.00
_cell.angle_beta   90.00
_cell.angle_gamma   90.00
#
_symmetry.space_group_name_H-M   'P 1'
#
loop_
_entity.id
_entity.type
_entity.pdbx_description
1 polymer ?
#
loop_
_entity_poly.entity_id
_entity_poly.type
_entity_poly.pdbx_seq_one_letter_code
_entity_poly.pdbx_strand_id
1 'polypeptide(L)' 'LAGELRPVSRPEARVREAIRMGFRRIVLPRGNLERAQKGVRASPPPVWVAAATLAEAWRALSAAQGSPSG' A
#
# COMPACT_ATOMS: atom_id res chain seq x y z
N LEU A 1 -8.28 -20.61 -3.24
CA LEU A 1 -7.81 -19.28 -2.78
C LEU A 1 -8.64 -18.23 -3.54
N ALA A 2 -9.54 -17.52 -2.86
CA ALA A 2 -10.48 -16.57 -3.49
C ALA A 2 -9.88 -15.16 -3.72
N GLY A 3 -8.58 -14.99 -3.47
CA GLY A 3 -7.87 -13.74 -3.70
C GLY A 3 -7.99 -12.71 -2.57
N GLU A 4 -8.48 -13.08 -1.38
CA GLU A 4 -8.52 -12.16 -0.23
C GLU A 4 -7.11 -11.85 0.31
N LEU A 5 -6.89 -10.59 0.69
CA LEU A 5 -5.66 -10.16 1.34
C LEU A 5 -5.81 -10.20 2.86
N ARG A 6 -5.00 -11.05 3.50
CA ARG A 6 -4.93 -11.12 4.96
C ARG A 6 -3.99 -10.04 5.51
N PRO A 7 -4.28 -9.47 6.69
CA PRO A 7 -3.37 -8.55 7.35
C PRO A 7 -2.01 -9.20 7.62
N VAL A 8 -0.95 -8.42 7.48
CA VAL A 8 0.43 -8.83 7.81
C VAL A 8 0.87 -8.30 9.16
N SER A 9 1.84 -8.97 9.77
CA SER A 9 2.43 -8.56 11.04
C SER A 9 3.39 -7.38 10.86
N ARG A 10 3.33 -6.41 11.78
CA ARG A 10 4.24 -5.24 11.85
C ARG A 10 4.39 -4.49 10.51
N PRO A 11 3.28 -4.07 9.86
CA PRO A 11 3.33 -3.40 8.56
C PRO A 11 4.13 -2.10 8.59
N GLU A 12 4.21 -1.43 9.75
CA GLU A 12 4.86 -0.14 9.92
C GLU A 12 6.35 -0.20 9.57
N ALA A 13 7.02 -1.31 9.90
CA ALA A 13 8.45 -1.46 9.60
C ALA A 13 8.69 -1.43 8.09
N ARG A 14 7.91 -2.17 7.31
CA ARG A 14 8.03 -2.20 5.84
C ARG A 14 7.63 -0.87 5.21
N VAL A 15 6.61 -0.22 5.75
CA VAL A 15 6.19 1.10 5.27
C VAL A 15 7.26 2.17 5.54
N ARG A 16 7.91 2.17 6.71
CA ARG A 16 9.01 3.10 7.00
C ARG A 16 10.15 2.94 6.02
N GLU A 17 10.57 1.70 5.73
CA GLU A 17 11.63 1.47 4.76
C GLU A 17 11.24 1.90 3.35
N ALA A 18 10.00 1.63 2.92
CA ALA A 18 9.51 2.10 1.64
C ALA A 18 9.57 3.64 1.55
N ILE A 19 9.16 4.35 2.60
CA ILE A 19 9.24 5.81 2.64
C ILE A 19 10.68 6.32 2.62
N ARG A 20 11.61 5.67 3.33
CA ARG A 20 13.04 6.00 3.31
C ARG A 20 13.65 5.81 1.92
N MET A 21 13.20 4.81 1.17
CA MET A 21 13.58 4.56 -0.22
C MET A 21 12.93 5.55 -1.21
N GLY A 22 12.08 6.47 -0.73
CA GLY A 22 11.44 7.48 -1.57
C GLY A 22 10.07 7.07 -2.13
N PHE A 23 9.56 5.88 -1.82
CA PHE A 23 8.20 5.52 -2.20
C PHE A 23 7.18 6.41 -1.48
N ARG A 24 6.29 7.02 -2.26
CA ARG A 24 5.25 7.94 -1.75
C ARG A 24 3.84 7.38 -1.85
N ARG A 25 3.65 6.23 -2.49
CA ARG A 25 2.36 5.53 -2.61
C ARG A 25 2.50 4.13 -2.05
N ILE A 26 1.69 3.81 -1.06
CA ILE A 26 1.77 2.56 -0.31
C ILE A 26 0.48 1.77 -0.53
N VAL A 27 0.60 0.60 -1.16
CA VAL A 27 -0.49 -0.37 -1.29
C VAL A 27 -0.32 -1.43 -0.21
N LEU A 28 -1.35 -1.69 0.59
CA LEU A 28 -1.31 -2.64 1.69
C LEU A 28 -2.66 -3.33 1.94
N PRO A 29 -2.70 -4.46 2.68
CA PRO A 29 -3.96 -5.07 3.10
C PRO A 29 -4.82 -4.08 3.89
N ARG A 30 -6.13 -4.07 3.64
CA ARG A 30 -7.08 -3.13 4.28
C ARG A 30 -7.02 -3.19 5.81
N GLY A 31 -6.90 -4.39 6.39
CA GLY A 31 -6.78 -4.57 7.84
C GLY A 31 -5.49 -4.05 8.47
N ASN A 32 -4.50 -3.59 7.67
CA ASN A 32 -3.28 -2.97 8.19
C ASN A 32 -3.31 -1.43 8.15
N LEU A 33 -4.30 -0.80 7.50
CA LEU A 33 -4.30 0.63 7.22
C LEU A 33 -4.18 1.48 8.48
N GLU A 34 -5.08 1.28 9.44
CA GLU A 34 -5.12 2.06 10.68
C GLU A 34 -3.81 1.95 11.46
N ARG A 35 -3.29 0.71 11.59
CA ARG A 35 -2.04 0.43 12.31
C ARG A 35 -0.84 1.11 11.65
N ALA A 36 -0.77 1.05 10.31
CA ALA A 36 0.27 1.71 9.52
C ALA A 36 0.20 3.24 9.65
N GLN A 37 -0.99 3.84 9.57
CA GLN A 37 -1.17 5.29 9.70
C GLN A 37 -0.83 5.80 11.11
N LYS A 38 -1.20 5.06 12.16
CA LYS A 38 -0.84 5.40 13.54
C LYS A 38 0.66 5.24 13.81
N GLY A 39 1.27 4.21 13.22
CA GLY A 39 2.66 3.85 13.48
C GLY A 39 3.71 4.54 12.60
N VAL A 40 3.30 5.19 11.52
CA VAL A 40 4.21 5.83 10.56
C VAL A 40 3.88 7.31 10.42
N ARG A 41 4.85 8.15 10.78
CA ARG A 41 4.81 9.60 10.55
C ARG A 41 5.80 9.94 9.44
N ALA A 42 5.32 10.59 8.39
CA ALA A 42 6.14 11.05 7.28
C ALA A 42 5.65 12.42 6.80
N SER A 43 6.57 13.25 6.33
CA SER A 43 6.29 14.53 5.71
C SER A 43 7.03 14.62 4.36
N PRO A 44 6.33 14.74 3.23
CA PRO A 44 4.87 14.67 3.10
C PRO A 44 4.32 13.28 3.47
N PRO A 45 3.04 13.18 3.89
CA PRO A 45 2.42 11.88 4.13
C PRO A 45 2.32 11.08 2.82
N PRO A 46 2.48 9.75 2.84
CA PRO A 46 2.30 8.95 1.64
C PRO A 46 0.81 8.86 1.26
N VAL A 47 0.55 8.59 -0.01
CA VAL A 47 -0.75 8.19 -0.51
C VAL A 47 -0.99 6.74 -0.08
N TRP A 48 -1.99 6.54 0.78
CA TRP A 48 -2.37 5.21 1.26
C TRP A 48 -3.39 4.56 0.33
N VAL A 49 -3.16 3.29 -0.02
CA VAL A 49 -4.11 2.48 -0.77
C VAL A 49 -4.35 1.17 -0.04
N ALA A 50 -5.59 0.97 0.41
CA ALA A 50 -6.01 -0.21 1.17
C ALA A 50 -6.77 -1.18 0.29
N ALA A 51 -6.23 -2.38 0.10
CA ALA A 51 -6.83 -3.44 -0.70
C ALA A 51 -7.29 -4.61 0.18
N ALA A 52 -8.50 -5.11 -0.04
CA ALA A 52 -9.03 -6.33 0.57
C ALA A 52 -8.85 -7.57 -0.32
N THR A 53 -8.59 -7.38 -1.61
CA THR A 53 -8.37 -8.48 -2.56
C THR A 53 -7.16 -8.22 -3.47
N LEU A 54 -6.63 -9.29 -4.05
CA LEU A 54 -5.59 -9.23 -5.07
C LEU A 54 -6.02 -8.36 -6.27
N ALA A 55 -7.28 -8.46 -6.68
CA ALA A 55 -7.81 -7.67 -7.79
C ALA A 55 -7.80 -6.16 -7.49
N GLU A 56 -8.17 -5.75 -6.27
CA GLU A 56 -8.06 -4.35 -5.85
C GLU A 56 -6.61 -3.86 -5.81
N ALA A 57 -5.70 -4.66 -5.24
CA ALA A 57 -4.28 -4.32 -5.21
C ALA A 57 -3.69 -4.21 -6.62
N TRP A 58 -4.06 -5.12 -7.52
CA TRP A 58 -3.63 -5.09 -8.92
C TRP A 58 -4.12 -3.82 -9.62
N ARG A 59 -5.42 -3.49 -9.53
CA ARG A 59 -5.97 -2.24 -10.10
C ARG A 59 -5.24 -1.02 -9.57
N ALA A 60 -4.93 -0.98 -8.27
CA ALA A 60 -4.17 0.11 -7.68
C ALA A 60 -2.78 0.24 -8.32
N LEU A 61 -2.06 -0.86 -8.51
CA LEU A 61 -0.73 -0.85 -9.12
C LEU A 61 -0.79 -0.50 -10.62
N SER A 62 -1.75 -1.07 -11.36
CA SER A 62 -1.95 -0.81 -12.79
C SER A 62 -2.37 0.63 -13.07
N ALA A 63 -3.22 1.25 -12.24
CA ALA A 63 -3.62 2.64 -12.42
C ALA A 63 -2.47 3.65 -12.27
N ALA A 64 -1.37 3.26 -11.61
CA ALA A 64 -0.17 4.10 -11.51
C ALA A 64 0.79 3.93 -12.70
N GLN A 65 0.61 2.87 -13.49
CA GLN A 65 1.32 2.66 -14.75
C GLN A 65 0.38 3.16 -15.83
N GLY A 66 0.41 4.46 -16.15
CA GLY A 66 -0.38 5.01 -17.24
C GLY A 66 -0.27 4.12 -18.49
N SER A 67 -1.37 3.97 -19.23
CA SER A 67 -1.44 3.18 -20.46
C SER A 67 -0.16 3.36 -21.27
N PRO A 68 0.47 2.27 -21.78
CA PRO A 68 1.46 2.45 -22.83
C PRO A 68 0.71 3.12 -23.98
N SER A 69 1.05 4.38 -24.26
CA SER A 69 0.57 5.08 -25.45
C SER A 69 0.95 4.23 -26.66
N GLY A 70 -0.04 3.56 -27.24
CA GLY A 70 0.01 3.01 -28.58
C GLY A 70 -0.60 4.01 -29.56
#